data_AF-A0A7Y4WGC3-F1
#
_entry.id   AF-A0A7Y4WGC3-F1
#
_cell.length_a   1.000
_cell.length_b   1.000
_cell.length_c   1.000
_cell.angle_alpha   90.00
_cell.angle_beta   90.00
_cell.angle_gamma   90.00
#
_symmetry.space_group_name_H-M   'P 1'
#
loop_
_entity.id
_entity.type
_entity.pdbx_description
1 polymer ?
#
loop_
_entity_poly.entity_id
_entity_poly.type
_entity_poly.pdbx_seq_one_letter_code
_entity_poly.pdbx_strand_id
1 'polypeptide(L)'
;MIELLRPDWGRFVLLVVVAASSAGIAGCSAGGGGGSGMTIQTCSLACSDTAGSDTQVRCGVTNVTMNQEIRVTFSSEVDEISVTHNSFQLTEIGGRTPAGTFSLDPNDARTVVYRPQVTFDSSGNPSFGLTEGKSYALVLPAHGGSDLGPFIRNRVGTPNTTRLNCTLVAGGLSDPKPGRPRVFVTIDQVAGYDANGEPNAFVFNVPAQGATNVFRGTSLRMAFDDVMNPGTLANPVTNTSSFIRVFVDANGDLSDTGDRVQITGTFEVTIDQANLQSSVIFTPSRSLPSAGAGPIDLRKIVLDLSPQIADIGGLPLINAGVVAFTPEQIALDPLVFSEAFNGSAIEDVQRTGSPWGNGFAAPGIGGGSGRLGDLVVAPGTIVELNTDSEDFSALSSEVFNPTNIIDRPASLEITNGVFEFARLRVESGGLLRFKGTNPARVFVRGEAAIQGLIDVSGTGGLLQDSSALAGGFGGASGPNGGVGGDGGSRPDGAAFTGLFNGLPIGGVPNPLVGPSNVLDPATYLHVNGKAGIGVPFPSTVDPSPTLLGGGSGGLGWPQPTALNPNLHMPQNELDVGGLQPDRLQFCQYIVPAASGGGGSHAIPGAVGEAIIAGNPNTPTTPAPEAPGGG
;
A
#
# COMPACT_ATOMS: atom_id res chain seq x y z
N MET A 1 -27.42 41.60 25.58
CA MET A 1 -27.09 42.98 25.98
C MET A 1 -25.68 43.24 25.47
N ILE A 2 -25.43 44.39 24.81
CA ILE A 2 -24.30 44.73 23.91
C ILE A 2 -24.62 44.36 22.45
N GLU A 3 -25.25 45.23 21.66
CA GLU A 3 -24.85 46.49 21.00
C GLU A 3 -24.40 46.27 19.54
N LEU A 4 -25.30 46.65 18.63
CA LEU A 4 -25.12 46.77 17.18
C LEU A 4 -24.38 48.08 16.87
N LEU A 5 -23.27 48.01 16.15
CA LEU A 5 -22.64 49.16 15.50
C LEU A 5 -22.89 49.11 13.99
N ARG A 6 -23.54 50.16 13.48
CA ARG A 6 -23.60 50.53 12.06
C ARG A 6 -22.32 51.30 11.68
N PRO A 7 -21.97 51.39 10.38
CA PRO A 7 -21.19 52.50 9.87
C PRO A 7 -22.01 53.45 8.99
N ASP A 8 -21.69 54.73 9.19
CA ASP A 8 -22.14 55.96 8.54
C ASP A 8 -21.78 56.05 7.04
N TRP A 9 -22.69 56.52 6.18
CA TRP A 9 -22.82 57.89 5.64
C TRP A 9 -21.58 58.49 4.93
N GLY A 10 -21.73 58.71 3.62
CA GLY A 10 -20.95 59.65 2.82
C GLY A 10 -21.87 60.44 1.88
N ARG A 11 -22.06 61.74 2.16
CA ARG A 11 -22.64 62.78 1.28
C ARG A 11 -21.59 63.11 0.18
N PHE A 12 -21.84 63.62 -1.03
CA PHE A 12 -22.59 64.79 -1.52
C PHE A 12 -22.47 64.74 -3.06
N VAL A 13 -23.48 65.18 -3.83
CA VAL A 13 -23.41 66.31 -4.78
C VAL A 13 -24.84 66.61 -5.25
N LEU A 14 -25.18 67.88 -5.08
CA LEU A 14 -26.42 68.57 -5.38
C LEU A 14 -26.37 69.08 -6.83
N LEU A 15 -27.38 68.82 -7.66
CA LEU A 15 -27.67 69.65 -8.83
C LEU A 15 -29.16 70.00 -8.84
N VAL A 16 -29.43 71.28 -8.61
CA VAL A 16 -30.74 71.93 -8.64
C VAL A 16 -31.01 72.37 -10.07
N VAL A 17 -32.15 71.96 -10.64
CA VAL A 17 -32.78 72.67 -11.76
C VAL A 17 -34.21 73.00 -11.35
N VAL A 18 -34.44 74.30 -11.20
CA VAL A 18 -35.73 74.93 -10.96
C VAL A 18 -36.48 75.05 -12.30
N ALA A 19 -37.69 74.54 -12.36
CA ALA A 19 -38.70 75.01 -13.31
C ALA A 19 -40.06 75.07 -12.61
N ALA A 20 -40.63 76.27 -12.62
CA ALA A 20 -41.87 76.67 -11.96
C ALA A 20 -43.11 76.43 -12.84
N SER A 21 -44.28 76.71 -12.23
CA SER A 21 -45.66 76.78 -12.76
C SER A 21 -46.39 75.44 -12.91
N SER A 22 -47.63 75.24 -12.44
CA SER A 22 -48.73 76.17 -12.12
C SER A 22 -49.70 75.56 -11.09
N ALA A 23 -50.29 76.42 -10.26
CA ALA A 23 -51.40 76.09 -9.38
C ALA A 23 -52.73 75.96 -10.14
N GLY A 24 -53.56 74.99 -9.73
CA GLY A 24 -54.97 74.88 -10.10
C GLY A 24 -55.72 74.18 -8.96
N ILE A 25 -56.47 74.97 -8.17
CA ILE A 25 -57.42 74.49 -7.17
C ILE A 25 -58.75 74.25 -7.89
N ALA A 26 -59.39 73.09 -7.70
CA ALA A 26 -60.83 72.92 -7.43
C ALA A 26 -61.26 71.46 -7.71
N GLY A 27 -62.07 70.90 -6.82
CA GLY A 27 -62.98 69.80 -7.17
C GLY A 27 -63.06 68.68 -6.16
N CYS A 28 -63.78 68.90 -5.04
CA CYS A 28 -64.47 67.80 -4.38
C CYS A 28 -65.53 67.26 -5.37
N SER A 29 -65.33 66.06 -5.89
CA SER A 29 -66.41 65.24 -6.44
C SER A 29 -66.37 63.88 -5.77
N ALA A 30 -67.23 63.73 -4.76
CA ALA A 30 -67.70 62.44 -4.31
C ALA A 30 -68.42 61.78 -5.51
N GLY A 31 -67.67 60.98 -6.27
CA GLY A 31 -68.19 60.13 -7.33
C GLY A 31 -68.14 58.69 -6.84
N GLY A 32 -69.30 58.10 -6.59
CA GLY A 32 -69.44 56.66 -6.45
C GLY A 32 -68.98 56.00 -7.75
N GLY A 33 -67.77 55.42 -7.73
CA GLY A 33 -67.23 54.62 -8.81
C GLY A 33 -67.40 53.15 -8.44
N GLY A 34 -68.18 52.42 -9.23
CA GLY A 34 -68.30 50.96 -9.12
C GLY A 34 -66.92 50.34 -9.03
N GLY A 35 -66.71 49.46 -8.05
CA GLY A 35 -65.43 48.81 -7.80
C GLY A 35 -64.99 48.03 -9.03
N SER A 36 -64.14 48.66 -9.85
CA SER A 36 -63.36 47.96 -10.87
C SER A 36 -62.52 46.94 -10.12
N GLY A 37 -62.86 45.67 -10.25
CA GLY A 37 -62.05 44.57 -9.73
C GLY A 37 -60.62 44.66 -10.25
N MET A 38 -59.69 44.00 -9.55
CA MET A 38 -58.34 43.81 -10.04
C MET A 38 -58.40 42.90 -11.27
N THR A 39 -57.70 43.22 -12.36
CA THR A 39 -57.72 42.42 -13.59
C THR A 39 -56.33 41.99 -14.01
N ILE A 40 -56.24 40.91 -14.78
CA ILE A 40 -54.98 40.49 -15.42
C ILE A 40 -54.73 41.40 -16.62
N GLN A 41 -53.56 42.03 -16.68
CA GLN A 41 -53.17 42.90 -17.80
C GLN A 41 -52.35 42.14 -18.84
N THR A 42 -51.33 41.40 -18.39
CA THR A 42 -50.41 40.66 -19.27
C THR A 42 -49.87 39.42 -18.57
N CYS A 43 -49.29 38.49 -19.34
CA CYS A 43 -48.54 37.37 -18.79
C CYS A 43 -47.41 36.93 -19.74
N SER A 44 -46.41 36.21 -19.22
CA SER A 44 -45.27 35.70 -20.02
C SER A 44 -45.65 34.68 -21.09
N LEU A 45 -46.89 34.17 -21.05
CA LEU A 45 -47.42 33.15 -21.97
C LEU A 45 -48.24 33.77 -23.12
N ALA A 46 -47.99 35.05 -23.44
CA ALA A 46 -48.72 35.83 -24.44
C ALA A 46 -50.24 35.82 -24.21
N CYS A 47 -50.64 36.20 -22.99
CA CYS A 47 -52.04 36.27 -22.61
C CYS A 47 -52.81 37.28 -23.46
N SER A 48 -53.94 36.86 -24.03
CA SER A 48 -54.87 37.73 -24.76
C SER A 48 -56.30 37.56 -24.23
N ASP A 49 -57.04 38.66 -24.17
CA ASP A 49 -58.46 38.65 -23.84
C ASP A 49 -59.26 37.94 -24.93
N THR A 50 -60.09 36.98 -24.55
CA THR A 50 -61.08 36.43 -25.46
C THR A 50 -62.26 37.38 -25.51
N ALA A 51 -62.54 37.98 -26.68
CA ALA A 51 -63.72 38.83 -26.88
C ALA A 51 -65.01 38.02 -26.64
N GLY A 52 -65.57 38.11 -25.44
CA GLY A 52 -66.80 37.44 -25.02
C GLY A 52 -67.19 37.86 -23.60
N SER A 53 -68.46 37.75 -23.24
CA SER A 53 -69.09 38.26 -22.00
C SER A 53 -68.63 37.62 -20.69
N ASP A 54 -67.54 36.85 -20.71
CA ASP A 54 -66.89 36.23 -19.56
C ASP A 54 -65.42 36.65 -19.64
N THR A 55 -64.91 37.40 -18.65
CA THR A 55 -63.56 38.00 -18.66
C THR A 55 -62.48 36.94 -18.47
N GLN A 56 -62.37 36.03 -19.45
CA GLN A 56 -61.40 34.95 -19.50
C GLN A 56 -60.24 35.31 -20.44
N VAL A 57 -59.04 35.17 -19.91
CA VAL A 57 -57.76 35.27 -20.60
C VAL A 57 -57.26 33.87 -20.92
N ARG A 58 -56.74 33.70 -22.14
CA ARG A 58 -56.08 32.47 -22.60
C ARG A 58 -54.62 32.73 -22.94
N CYS A 59 -53.79 31.71 -22.80
CA CYS A 59 -52.38 31.77 -23.18
C CYS A 59 -52.23 31.53 -24.67
N GLY A 60 -51.45 32.38 -25.35
CA GLY A 60 -51.02 32.16 -26.73
C GLY A 60 -49.85 31.18 -26.85
N VAL A 61 -49.05 31.03 -25.79
CA VAL A 61 -47.95 30.06 -25.70
C VAL A 61 -48.38 28.86 -24.86
N THR A 62 -48.30 27.67 -25.44
CA THR A 62 -48.63 26.40 -24.77
C THR A 62 -47.43 25.50 -24.52
N ASN A 63 -46.32 25.67 -25.24
CA ASN A 63 -45.09 24.93 -24.96
C ASN A 63 -44.20 25.76 -24.05
N VAL A 64 -43.81 25.18 -22.91
CA VAL A 64 -42.95 25.83 -21.92
C VAL A 64 -41.75 24.95 -21.60
N THR A 65 -40.62 25.53 -21.17
CA THR A 65 -39.50 24.70 -20.67
C THR A 65 -39.76 24.22 -19.25
N MET A 66 -39.09 23.14 -18.84
CA MET A 66 -39.30 22.51 -17.53
C MET A 66 -39.03 23.44 -16.33
N ASN A 67 -38.20 24.45 -16.55
CA ASN A 67 -37.82 25.47 -15.57
C ASN A 67 -38.30 26.88 -15.95
N GLN A 68 -39.26 27.02 -16.88
CA GLN A 68 -39.73 28.33 -17.32
C GLN A 68 -40.51 29.04 -16.21
N GLU A 69 -40.12 30.28 -15.92
CA GLU A 69 -40.90 31.16 -15.05
C GLU A 69 -42.22 31.58 -15.71
N ILE A 70 -43.29 31.53 -14.92
CA ILE A 70 -44.61 32.01 -15.33
C ILE A 70 -44.86 33.34 -14.61
N ARG A 71 -45.04 34.41 -15.39
CA ARG A 71 -45.22 35.77 -14.88
C ARG A 71 -46.61 36.25 -15.25
N VAL A 72 -47.35 36.78 -14.28
CA VAL A 72 -48.69 37.35 -14.49
C VAL A 72 -48.73 38.74 -13.87
N THR A 73 -49.02 39.75 -14.68
CA THR A 73 -49.08 41.15 -14.27
C THR A 73 -50.53 41.60 -14.16
N PHE A 74 -50.86 42.21 -13.03
CA PHE A 74 -52.21 42.68 -12.71
C PHE A 74 -52.34 44.20 -12.82
N SER A 75 -53.57 44.69 -12.81
CA SER A 75 -53.89 46.13 -12.89
C SER A 75 -53.53 46.93 -11.62
N SER A 76 -53.20 46.26 -10.52
CA SER A 76 -52.93 46.87 -9.20
C SER A 76 -51.91 46.04 -8.41
N GLU A 77 -51.25 46.66 -7.44
CA GLU A 77 -50.23 45.98 -6.61
C GLU A 77 -50.83 44.77 -5.89
N VAL A 78 -50.14 43.64 -6.00
CA VAL A 78 -50.60 42.36 -5.45
C VAL A 78 -50.28 42.30 -3.95
N ASP A 79 -51.21 41.73 -3.17
CA ASP A 79 -50.93 41.26 -1.82
C ASP A 79 -50.33 39.84 -1.89
N GLU A 80 -49.05 39.72 -1.58
CA GLU A 80 -48.29 38.46 -1.66
C GLU A 80 -48.93 37.34 -0.82
N ILE A 81 -49.58 37.67 0.31
CA ILE A 81 -50.24 36.69 1.19
C ILE A 81 -51.43 36.02 0.48
N SER A 82 -52.05 36.71 -0.48
CA SER A 82 -53.15 36.15 -1.28
C SER A 82 -52.70 35.17 -2.35
N VAL A 83 -51.39 35.10 -2.64
CA VAL A 83 -50.81 34.23 -3.68
C VAL A 83 -50.46 32.88 -3.05
N THR A 84 -51.21 31.86 -3.42
CA THR A 84 -51.06 30.48 -2.94
C THR A 84 -51.27 29.51 -4.09
N HIS A 85 -50.92 28.24 -3.90
CA HIS A 85 -51.21 27.18 -4.87
C HIS A 85 -52.71 27.00 -5.17
N ASN A 86 -53.61 27.56 -4.34
CA ASN A 86 -55.05 27.50 -4.54
C ASN A 86 -55.60 28.72 -5.31
N SER A 87 -54.92 29.87 -5.25
CA SER A 87 -55.30 31.10 -5.98
C SER A 87 -54.51 31.27 -7.29
N PHE A 88 -53.36 30.61 -7.40
CA PHE A 88 -52.58 30.40 -8.62
C PHE A 88 -52.38 28.90 -8.77
N GLN A 89 -53.26 28.25 -9.52
CA GLN A 89 -53.31 26.80 -9.62
C GLN A 89 -52.51 26.36 -10.84
N LEU A 90 -51.40 25.66 -10.61
CA LEU A 90 -50.68 24.94 -11.65
C LEU A 90 -50.72 23.45 -11.30
N THR A 91 -51.38 22.65 -12.13
CA THR A 91 -51.64 21.23 -11.80
C THR A 91 -51.38 20.37 -13.04
N GLU A 92 -50.60 19.30 -12.90
CA GLU A 92 -50.46 18.29 -13.94
C GLU A 92 -51.86 17.75 -14.29
N ILE A 93 -52.13 17.42 -15.55
CA ILE A 93 -53.43 16.82 -15.95
C ILE A 93 -53.65 15.43 -15.28
N GLY A 94 -52.65 14.89 -14.58
CA GLY A 94 -52.75 13.74 -13.66
C GLY A 94 -52.99 14.07 -12.18
N GLY A 95 -53.19 15.35 -11.82
CA GLY A 95 -53.59 15.81 -10.48
C GLY A 95 -52.46 16.23 -9.54
N ARG A 96 -51.18 16.15 -9.95
CA ARG A 96 -50.04 16.54 -9.12
C ARG A 96 -49.70 18.02 -9.31
N THR A 97 -49.53 18.77 -8.23
CA THR A 97 -49.02 20.16 -8.26
C THR A 97 -47.49 20.15 -8.38
N PRO A 98 -46.90 20.78 -9.41
CA PRO A 98 -45.47 21.05 -9.52
C PRO A 98 -44.84 21.70 -8.30
N ALA A 99 -43.60 21.32 -7.99
CA ALA A 99 -42.82 22.02 -6.99
C ALA A 99 -42.39 23.39 -7.54
N GLY A 100 -42.76 24.46 -6.85
CA GLY A 100 -42.42 25.82 -7.23
C GLY A 100 -42.62 26.80 -6.09
N THR A 101 -42.17 28.03 -6.31
CA THR A 101 -42.30 29.13 -5.34
C THR A 101 -42.94 30.33 -6.00
N PHE A 102 -43.65 31.11 -5.21
CA PHE A 102 -44.22 32.39 -5.62
C PHE A 102 -43.36 33.52 -5.07
N SER A 103 -43.19 34.57 -5.87
CA SER A 103 -42.59 35.83 -5.45
C SER A 103 -43.21 36.96 -6.26
N LEU A 104 -43.12 38.18 -5.76
CA LEU A 104 -43.41 39.37 -6.56
C LEU A 104 -42.16 39.79 -7.34
N ASP A 105 -42.35 40.37 -8.52
CA ASP A 105 -41.23 40.95 -9.26
C ASP A 105 -40.63 42.12 -8.46
N PRO A 106 -39.31 42.13 -8.20
CA PRO A 106 -38.68 43.18 -7.40
C PRO A 106 -38.78 44.57 -8.05
N ASN A 107 -39.03 44.66 -9.36
CA ASN A 107 -39.17 45.91 -10.10
C ASN A 107 -40.64 46.28 -10.40
N ASP A 108 -41.59 45.36 -10.24
CA ASP A 108 -43.02 45.61 -10.41
C ASP A 108 -43.88 44.79 -9.42
N ALA A 109 -44.33 45.43 -8.34
CA ALA A 109 -45.18 44.81 -7.32
C ALA A 109 -46.57 44.35 -7.81
N ARG A 110 -46.91 44.61 -9.08
CA ARG A 110 -48.13 44.10 -9.74
C ARG A 110 -47.91 42.76 -10.43
N THR A 111 -46.67 42.28 -10.52
CA THR A 111 -46.33 41.05 -11.23
C THR A 111 -46.05 39.93 -10.24
N VAL A 112 -46.83 38.86 -10.34
CA VAL A 112 -46.57 37.59 -9.64
C VAL A 112 -45.71 36.71 -10.52
N VAL A 113 -44.65 36.15 -9.94
CA VAL A 113 -43.73 35.21 -10.58
C VAL A 113 -43.87 33.86 -9.90
N TYR A 114 -44.32 32.86 -10.65
CA TYR A 114 -44.19 31.46 -10.29
C TYR A 114 -42.90 30.91 -10.87
N ARG A 115 -42.02 30.41 -10.01
CA ARG A 115 -40.73 29.83 -10.38
C ARG A 115 -40.75 28.33 -10.08
N PRO A 116 -40.76 27.45 -11.10
CA PRO A 116 -40.56 26.01 -10.90
C PRO A 116 -39.25 25.76 -10.16
N GLN A 117 -39.25 24.83 -9.19
CA GLN A 117 -38.03 24.52 -8.46
C GLN A 117 -37.08 23.65 -9.30
N VAL A 118 -35.78 23.93 -9.20
CA VAL A 118 -34.71 23.04 -9.64
C VAL A 118 -34.11 22.45 -8.37
N THR A 119 -34.26 21.13 -8.18
CA THR A 119 -33.90 20.44 -6.95
C THR A 119 -33.43 19.01 -7.25
N PHE A 120 -33.44 18.15 -6.23
CA PHE A 120 -33.09 16.75 -6.31
C PHE A 120 -34.26 15.87 -5.89
N ASP A 121 -34.37 14.68 -6.49
CA ASP A 121 -35.24 13.63 -5.97
C ASP A 121 -34.60 12.91 -4.75
N SER A 122 -35.33 11.97 -4.16
CA SER A 122 -34.85 11.18 -3.01
C SER A 122 -33.65 10.28 -3.31
N SER A 123 -33.28 10.12 -4.59
CA SER A 123 -32.11 9.37 -5.04
C SER A 123 -30.94 10.29 -5.42
N GLY A 124 -31.12 11.61 -5.32
CA GLY A 124 -30.13 12.62 -5.66
C GLY A 124 -30.03 12.90 -7.16
N ASN A 125 -31.01 12.49 -7.97
CA ASN A 125 -31.07 12.89 -9.38
C ASN A 125 -31.67 14.30 -9.50
N PRO A 126 -31.30 15.07 -10.53
CA PRO A 126 -31.95 16.34 -10.83
C PRO A 126 -33.46 16.16 -10.99
N SER A 127 -34.21 17.01 -10.29
CA SER A 127 -35.67 17.07 -10.36
C SER A 127 -36.06 18.52 -10.69
N PHE A 128 -36.91 18.66 -11.70
CA PHE A 128 -37.42 19.95 -12.14
C PHE A 128 -38.89 20.07 -11.71
N GLY A 129 -39.33 21.30 -11.44
CA GLY A 129 -40.70 21.57 -11.00
C GLY A 129 -41.74 21.06 -11.99
N LEU A 130 -41.47 21.22 -13.29
CA LEU A 130 -42.25 20.64 -14.37
C LEU A 130 -41.52 19.44 -14.97
N THR A 131 -42.27 18.41 -15.35
CA THR A 131 -41.77 17.16 -15.90
C THR A 131 -41.86 17.17 -17.42
N GLU A 132 -40.80 16.74 -18.09
CA GLU A 132 -40.76 16.67 -19.55
C GLU A 132 -41.90 15.85 -20.15
N GLY A 133 -42.52 16.37 -21.21
CA GLY A 133 -43.61 15.74 -21.95
C GLY A 133 -44.95 15.72 -21.21
N LYS A 134 -45.04 16.29 -20.01
CA LYS A 134 -46.29 16.38 -19.25
C LYS A 134 -47.07 17.66 -19.56
N SER A 135 -48.39 17.52 -19.47
CA SER A 135 -49.32 18.63 -19.64
C SER A 135 -49.81 19.15 -18.29
N TYR A 136 -49.91 20.46 -18.16
CA TYR A 136 -50.31 21.18 -16.96
C TYR A 136 -51.48 22.11 -17.25
N ALA A 137 -52.46 22.15 -16.36
CA ALA A 137 -53.51 23.16 -16.35
C ALA A 137 -53.06 24.32 -15.44
N LEU A 138 -52.95 25.52 -16.02
CA LEU A 138 -52.73 26.77 -15.29
C LEU A 138 -54.06 27.50 -15.17
N VAL A 139 -54.55 27.67 -13.94
CA VAL A 139 -55.82 28.32 -13.62
C VAL A 139 -55.62 29.41 -12.57
N LEU A 140 -56.00 30.64 -12.89
CA LEU A 140 -56.20 31.71 -11.90
C LEU A 140 -57.69 31.98 -11.81
N PRO A 141 -58.33 31.65 -10.67
CA PRO A 141 -59.75 31.90 -10.45
C PRO A 141 -60.13 33.38 -10.54
N ALA A 142 -61.34 33.66 -11.02
CA ALA A 142 -61.92 35.00 -11.07
C ALA A 142 -63.10 35.16 -10.10
N HIS A 143 -63.10 36.26 -9.34
CA HIS A 143 -64.22 36.67 -8.51
C HIS A 143 -65.33 37.29 -9.39
N GLY A 144 -66.58 36.85 -9.18
CA GLY A 144 -67.75 37.31 -9.95
C GLY A 144 -68.16 36.38 -11.10
N GLY A 145 -67.46 35.26 -11.29
CA GLY A 145 -67.81 34.19 -12.23
C GLY A 145 -68.23 32.87 -11.54
N SER A 146 -68.02 31.73 -12.21
CA SER A 146 -68.33 30.38 -11.69
C SER A 146 -67.29 29.81 -10.74
N ASP A 147 -66.15 30.48 -10.55
CA ASP A 147 -65.02 29.92 -9.81
C ASP A 147 -65.21 30.07 -8.29
N LEU A 148 -64.83 29.02 -7.56
CA LEU A 148 -64.73 29.06 -6.10
C LEU A 148 -63.33 29.54 -5.72
N GLY A 149 -63.24 30.51 -4.81
CA GLY A 149 -61.97 31.06 -4.32
C GLY A 149 -61.10 30.01 -3.60
N PRO A 150 -59.89 30.37 -3.16
CA PRO A 150 -59.38 31.73 -2.95
C PRO A 150 -58.94 32.45 -4.22
N PHE A 151 -58.97 33.79 -4.19
CA PHE A 151 -58.57 34.66 -5.29
C PHE A 151 -57.30 35.44 -4.92
N ILE A 152 -56.46 35.75 -5.90
CA ILE A 152 -55.40 36.75 -5.75
C ILE A 152 -56.06 38.11 -5.51
N ARG A 153 -55.51 38.91 -4.58
CA ARG A 153 -56.03 40.21 -4.16
C ARG A 153 -54.96 41.28 -4.31
N ASN A 154 -55.40 42.52 -4.42
CA ASN A 154 -54.52 43.67 -4.26
C ASN A 154 -54.30 43.99 -2.77
N ARG A 155 -53.40 44.94 -2.47
CA ARG A 155 -53.09 45.37 -1.09
C ARG A 155 -54.26 45.97 -0.30
N VAL A 156 -55.33 46.41 -0.98
CA VAL A 156 -56.57 46.89 -0.34
C VAL A 156 -57.65 45.80 -0.26
N GLY A 157 -57.34 44.56 -0.63
CA GLY A 157 -58.19 43.38 -0.49
C GLY A 157 -59.17 43.12 -1.64
N THR A 158 -59.15 43.93 -2.70
CA THR A 158 -59.98 43.73 -3.89
C THR A 158 -59.53 42.47 -4.65
N PRO A 159 -60.42 41.51 -4.93
CA PRO A 159 -60.06 40.28 -5.62
C PRO A 159 -59.88 40.48 -7.13
N ASN A 160 -59.10 39.59 -7.74
CA ASN A 160 -58.99 39.43 -9.18
C ASN A 160 -60.34 39.02 -9.79
N THR A 161 -60.78 39.69 -10.86
CA THR A 161 -62.04 39.43 -11.58
C THR A 161 -61.81 38.86 -12.99
N THR A 162 -60.56 38.61 -13.39
CA THR A 162 -60.23 38.07 -14.71
C THR A 162 -59.70 36.65 -14.60
N ARG A 163 -60.33 35.69 -15.29
CA ARG A 163 -59.95 34.27 -15.19
C ARG A 163 -58.79 33.98 -16.12
N LEU A 164 -57.73 33.31 -15.65
CA LEU A 164 -56.74 32.69 -16.52
C LEU A 164 -57.02 31.19 -16.60
N ASN A 165 -57.05 30.62 -17.79
CA ASN A 165 -57.12 29.16 -17.95
C ASN A 165 -56.35 28.73 -19.20
N CYS A 166 -55.26 27.99 -18.99
CA CYS A 166 -54.34 27.56 -20.03
C CYS A 166 -53.92 26.11 -19.84
N THR A 167 -53.65 25.42 -20.95
CA THR A 167 -52.97 24.13 -20.95
C THR A 167 -51.56 24.31 -21.47
N LEU A 168 -50.58 23.94 -20.64
CA LEU A 168 -49.15 24.03 -20.94
C LEU A 168 -48.59 22.62 -21.14
N VAL A 169 -47.62 22.45 -22.02
CA VAL A 169 -46.85 21.21 -22.22
C VAL A 169 -45.39 21.55 -21.94
N ALA A 170 -44.79 20.87 -20.97
CA ALA A 170 -43.40 21.10 -20.59
C ALA A 170 -42.43 20.31 -21.50
N GLY A 171 -41.38 20.95 -21.99
CA GLY A 171 -40.35 20.31 -22.81
C GLY A 171 -39.04 21.07 -22.83
N GLY A 172 -37.92 20.35 -22.73
CA GLY A 172 -36.58 20.95 -22.69
C GLY A 172 -36.28 21.80 -21.44
N LEU A 173 -35.08 22.36 -21.40
CA LEU A 173 -34.61 23.27 -20.35
C LEU A 173 -34.27 24.62 -20.97
N SER A 174 -34.57 25.70 -20.25
CA SER A 174 -34.12 27.04 -20.59
C SER A 174 -32.92 27.37 -19.73
N ASP A 175 -31.85 27.85 -20.34
CA ASP A 175 -30.74 28.43 -19.61
C ASP A 175 -31.13 29.86 -19.16
N PRO A 176 -31.24 30.14 -17.85
CA PRO A 176 -31.63 31.45 -17.37
C PRO A 176 -30.49 32.48 -17.49
N LYS A 177 -29.23 32.05 -17.65
CA LYS A 177 -28.08 32.94 -17.83
C LYS A 177 -27.25 32.45 -19.03
N PRO A 178 -27.56 32.92 -20.25
CA PRO A 178 -26.87 32.49 -21.45
C PRO A 178 -25.35 32.66 -21.37
N GLY A 179 -24.61 31.56 -21.50
CA GLY A 179 -23.16 31.58 -21.59
C GLY A 179 -22.51 30.39 -20.90
N ARG A 180 -21.18 30.24 -21.04
CA ARG A 180 -20.49 29.19 -20.29
C ARG A 180 -20.30 29.62 -18.83
N PRO A 181 -20.63 28.77 -17.85
CA PRO A 181 -20.49 29.11 -16.44
C PRO A 181 -19.02 29.20 -16.04
N ARG A 182 -18.74 30.00 -15.00
CA ARG A 182 -17.44 30.13 -14.35
C ARG A 182 -17.54 29.75 -12.88
N VAL A 183 -16.53 29.04 -12.41
CA VAL A 183 -16.38 28.71 -10.98
C VAL A 183 -15.28 29.54 -10.33
N PHE A 184 -15.57 30.07 -9.15
CA PHE A 184 -14.61 30.73 -8.27
C PHE A 184 -14.40 29.87 -7.04
N VAL A 185 -13.17 29.43 -6.82
CA VAL A 185 -12.81 28.58 -5.68
C VAL A 185 -12.11 29.43 -4.64
N THR A 186 -12.63 29.43 -3.42
CA THR A 186 -12.06 30.17 -2.29
C THR A 186 -11.79 29.27 -1.10
N ILE A 187 -10.76 29.62 -0.34
CA ILE A 187 -10.30 28.95 0.88
C ILE A 187 -9.99 29.97 1.97
N ASP A 188 -9.70 29.51 3.18
CA ASP A 188 -9.30 30.33 4.31
C ASP A 188 -7.79 30.16 4.56
N GLN A 189 -7.06 31.26 4.64
CA GLN A 189 -5.61 31.29 4.88
C GLN A 189 -5.29 31.67 6.32
N VAL A 190 -4.19 31.12 6.84
CA VAL A 190 -3.62 31.54 8.12
C VAL A 190 -2.78 32.80 7.90
N ALA A 191 -3.11 33.86 8.64
CA ALA A 191 -2.39 35.14 8.62
C ALA A 191 -1.35 35.26 9.74
N GLY A 192 -1.47 34.46 10.80
CA GLY A 192 -0.61 34.52 11.97
C GLY A 192 -0.74 33.30 12.88
N TYR A 193 0.32 33.09 13.66
CA TYR A 193 0.45 32.02 14.64
C TYR A 193 0.67 32.61 16.04
N ASP A 194 0.19 31.92 17.07
CA ASP A 194 0.49 32.25 18.46
C ASP A 194 1.87 31.73 18.89
N ALA A 195 2.23 31.95 20.17
CA ALA A 195 3.52 31.54 20.72
C ALA A 195 3.72 30.01 20.77
N ASN A 196 2.64 29.23 20.68
CA ASN A 196 2.67 27.77 20.66
C ASN A 196 2.67 27.21 19.22
N GLY A 197 2.67 28.07 18.20
CA GLY A 197 2.60 27.65 16.80
C GLY A 197 1.19 27.31 16.31
N GLU A 198 0.14 27.69 17.04
CA GLU A 198 -1.25 27.48 16.61
C GLU A 198 -1.78 28.69 15.82
N PRO A 199 -2.57 28.47 14.73
CA PRO A 199 -3.19 29.54 13.97
C PRO A 199 -4.08 30.44 14.84
N ASN A 200 -3.85 31.75 14.86
CA ASN A 200 -4.63 32.71 15.65
C ASN A 200 -5.19 33.90 14.85
N ALA A 201 -4.81 34.04 13.59
CA ALA A 201 -5.32 35.07 12.68
C ALA A 201 -5.58 34.46 11.30
N PHE A 202 -6.65 34.89 10.63
CA PHE A 202 -7.12 34.29 9.38
C PHE A 202 -7.50 35.34 8.34
N VAL A 203 -7.28 35.01 7.06
CA VAL A 203 -7.85 35.72 5.91
C VAL A 203 -8.86 34.78 5.25
N PHE A 204 -10.14 35.16 5.27
CA PHE A 204 -11.22 34.32 4.77
C PHE A 204 -11.48 34.55 3.27
N ASN A 205 -11.97 33.52 2.59
CA ASN A 205 -12.41 33.55 1.19
C ASN A 205 -11.35 34.04 0.18
N VAL A 206 -10.10 33.63 0.37
CA VAL A 206 -9.00 33.93 -0.57
C VAL A 206 -9.10 33.01 -1.79
N PRO A 207 -8.84 33.49 -3.03
CA PRO A 207 -8.79 32.63 -4.20
C PRO A 207 -7.83 31.46 -4.00
N ALA A 208 -8.30 30.23 -4.26
CA ALA A 208 -7.55 29.03 -3.96
C ALA A 208 -6.33 28.84 -4.87
N GLN A 209 -6.42 29.19 -6.15
CA GLN A 209 -5.33 28.91 -7.10
C GLN A 209 -4.02 29.57 -6.68
N GLY A 210 -3.00 28.76 -6.39
CA GLY A 210 -1.67 29.20 -5.97
C GLY A 210 -1.61 29.76 -4.55
N ALA A 211 -2.68 29.65 -3.76
CA ALA A 211 -2.69 30.09 -2.37
C ALA A 211 -1.65 29.31 -1.56
N THR A 212 -1.00 30.00 -0.62
CA THR A 212 -0.05 29.43 0.34
C THR A 212 -0.58 29.62 1.75
N ASN A 213 -0.01 28.89 2.71
CA ASN A 213 -0.40 28.95 4.12
C ASN A 213 -1.90 28.74 4.36
N VAL A 214 -2.50 27.84 3.58
CA VAL A 214 -3.95 27.57 3.67
C VAL A 214 -4.26 26.82 4.96
N PHE A 215 -5.26 27.28 5.70
CA PHE A 215 -5.63 26.70 6.99
C PHE A 215 -6.05 25.24 6.82
N ARG A 216 -5.48 24.33 7.62
CA ARG A 216 -5.78 22.89 7.53
C ARG A 216 -7.26 22.55 7.77
N GLY A 217 -7.99 23.40 8.49
CA GLY A 217 -9.42 23.25 8.74
C GLY A 217 -10.33 23.96 7.74
N THR A 218 -9.79 24.51 6.64
CA THR A 218 -10.62 25.20 5.64
C THR A 218 -11.58 24.23 4.95
N SER A 219 -12.78 24.70 4.65
CA SER A 219 -13.63 24.12 3.61
C SER A 219 -13.27 24.74 2.26
N LEU A 220 -13.43 24.00 1.17
CA LEU A 220 -13.27 24.53 -0.18
C LEU A 220 -14.64 25.01 -0.65
N ARG A 221 -14.76 26.32 -0.92
CA ARG A 221 -16.02 26.95 -1.35
C ARG A 221 -15.94 27.22 -2.84
N MET A 222 -16.85 26.65 -3.61
CA MET A 222 -16.93 26.79 -5.06
C MET A 222 -18.20 27.57 -5.38
N ALA A 223 -18.06 28.81 -5.83
CA ALA A 223 -19.17 29.65 -6.27
C ALA A 223 -19.23 29.65 -7.79
N PHE A 224 -20.35 29.17 -8.34
CA PHE A 224 -20.66 29.18 -9.75
C PHE A 224 -21.51 30.41 -10.03
N ASP A 225 -21.12 31.17 -11.05
CA ASP A 225 -21.88 32.36 -11.43
C ASP A 225 -23.15 32.04 -12.22
N ASP A 226 -23.58 30.78 -12.26
CA ASP A 226 -24.74 30.30 -13.00
C ASP A 226 -25.59 29.28 -12.21
N VAL A 227 -26.78 28.98 -12.71
CA VAL A 227 -27.63 27.88 -12.26
C VAL A 227 -27.11 26.59 -12.87
N MET A 228 -26.33 25.86 -12.08
CA MET A 228 -25.65 24.65 -12.53
C MET A 228 -26.61 23.47 -12.66
N ASN A 229 -26.31 22.52 -13.56
CA ASN A 229 -27.01 21.25 -13.55
C ASN A 229 -26.65 20.50 -12.25
N PRO A 230 -27.62 20.28 -11.34
CA PRO A 230 -27.35 19.71 -10.02
C PRO A 230 -26.66 18.34 -10.11
N GLY A 231 -27.00 17.54 -11.12
CA GLY A 231 -26.50 16.19 -11.32
C GLY A 231 -25.03 16.14 -11.72
N THR A 232 -24.46 17.28 -12.12
CA THR A 232 -23.04 17.41 -12.44
C THR A 232 -22.21 18.00 -11.30
N LEU A 233 -22.84 18.42 -10.19
CA LEU A 233 -22.17 19.01 -9.04
C LEU A 233 -21.86 17.98 -7.96
N ALA A 234 -22.86 17.58 -7.18
CA ALA A 234 -22.75 16.55 -6.15
C ALA A 234 -24.14 16.00 -5.81
N ASN A 235 -24.19 14.77 -5.31
CA ASN A 235 -25.42 14.14 -4.85
C ASN A 235 -25.66 14.56 -3.38
N PRO A 236 -26.78 15.25 -3.07
CA PRO A 236 -27.06 15.76 -1.73
C PRO A 236 -27.52 14.68 -0.74
N VAL A 237 -27.87 13.48 -1.22
CA VAL A 237 -28.27 12.35 -0.38
C VAL A 237 -27.04 11.61 0.13
N THR A 238 -26.06 11.37 -0.76
CA THR A 238 -24.81 10.70 -0.40
C THR A 238 -23.72 11.67 0.06
N ASN A 239 -23.89 12.99 -0.18
CA ASN A 239 -22.90 14.04 0.00
C ASN A 239 -21.58 13.77 -0.75
N THR A 240 -21.66 13.12 -1.92
CA THR A 240 -20.50 12.77 -2.75
C THR A 240 -20.60 13.38 -4.14
N SER A 241 -19.45 13.59 -4.79
CA SER A 241 -19.38 14.04 -6.19
C SER A 241 -18.54 13.08 -7.03
N SER A 242 -19.01 12.80 -8.24
CA SER A 242 -18.25 12.09 -9.28
C SER A 242 -17.44 13.04 -10.17
N PHE A 243 -17.72 14.33 -10.13
CA PHE A 243 -17.18 15.34 -11.05
C PHE A 243 -16.23 16.34 -10.37
N ILE A 244 -16.32 16.45 -9.04
CA ILE A 244 -15.47 17.28 -8.20
C ILE A 244 -14.69 16.33 -7.29
N ARG A 245 -13.36 16.34 -7.40
CA ARG A 245 -12.48 15.46 -6.62
C ARG A 245 -11.38 16.27 -5.97
N VAL A 246 -10.99 15.89 -4.76
CA VAL A 246 -9.94 16.57 -3.99
C VAL A 246 -8.85 15.56 -3.68
N PHE A 247 -7.59 15.94 -3.93
CA PHE A 247 -6.41 15.10 -3.72
C PHE A 247 -5.36 15.86 -2.90
N VAL A 248 -4.49 15.12 -2.24
CA VAL A 248 -3.16 15.59 -1.85
C VAL A 248 -2.14 15.04 -2.84
N ASP A 249 -1.27 15.93 -3.31
CA ASP A 249 -0.14 15.66 -4.17
C ASP A 249 1.13 15.70 -3.29
N ALA A 250 1.85 14.58 -3.25
CA ALA A 250 2.78 14.29 -2.16
C ALA A 250 4.15 14.95 -2.36
N ASN A 251 4.55 15.17 -3.61
CA ASN A 251 5.76 15.90 -3.98
C ASN A 251 5.49 17.36 -4.43
N GLY A 252 4.23 17.72 -4.68
CA GLY A 252 3.84 19.07 -5.11
C GLY A 252 4.04 19.33 -6.61
N ASP A 253 4.42 18.32 -7.39
CA ASP A 253 4.57 18.36 -8.84
C ASP A 253 3.24 18.03 -9.52
N LEU A 254 2.54 19.08 -9.95
CA LEU A 254 1.24 18.97 -10.62
C LEU A 254 1.31 18.33 -12.01
N SER A 255 2.51 18.07 -12.55
CA SER A 255 2.69 17.37 -13.82
C SER A 255 2.63 15.85 -13.69
N ASP A 256 2.91 15.32 -12.50
CA ASP A 256 2.69 13.92 -12.14
C ASP A 256 1.33 13.75 -11.45
N THR A 257 0.68 12.63 -11.70
CA THR A 257 -0.56 12.24 -11.03
C THR A 257 -0.43 10.95 -10.23
N GLY A 258 0.70 10.24 -10.36
CA GLY A 258 0.92 8.91 -9.78
C GLY A 258 1.02 8.89 -8.26
N ASP A 259 1.33 10.03 -7.65
CA ASP A 259 1.47 10.21 -6.21
C ASP A 259 0.25 10.90 -5.55
N ARG A 260 -0.80 11.19 -6.34
CA ARG A 260 -2.00 11.84 -5.84
C ARG A 260 -2.87 10.87 -5.05
N VAL A 261 -3.14 11.23 -3.80
CA VAL A 261 -4.02 10.46 -2.92
C VAL A 261 -5.30 11.24 -2.69
N GLN A 262 -6.45 10.61 -2.95
CA GLN A 262 -7.75 11.26 -2.80
C GLN A 262 -8.04 11.59 -1.33
N ILE A 263 -8.47 12.82 -1.07
CA ILE A 263 -8.98 13.27 0.22
C ILE A 263 -10.48 13.04 0.25
N THR A 264 -10.93 12.30 1.27
CA THR A 264 -12.36 12.04 1.49
C THR A 264 -13.00 13.17 2.28
N GLY A 265 -14.25 13.48 1.96
CA GLY A 265 -15.04 14.53 2.60
C GLY A 265 -16.47 14.52 2.11
N THR A 266 -17.23 15.53 2.50
CA THR A 266 -18.63 15.71 2.12
C THR A 266 -18.80 16.93 1.24
N PHE A 267 -19.73 16.85 0.29
CA PHE A 267 -20.13 17.95 -0.57
C PHE A 267 -21.54 18.41 -0.23
N GLU A 268 -21.70 19.70 -0.01
CA GLU A 268 -22.99 20.35 0.16
C GLU A 268 -23.27 21.25 -1.05
N VAL A 269 -24.46 21.14 -1.65
CA VAL A 269 -24.86 21.91 -2.83
C VAL A 269 -26.01 22.83 -2.47
N THR A 270 -25.91 24.07 -2.90
CA THR A 270 -27.00 25.05 -2.82
C THR A 270 -27.22 25.67 -4.19
N ILE A 271 -28.48 25.75 -4.61
CA ILE A 271 -28.88 26.37 -5.87
C ILE A 271 -29.72 27.59 -5.54
N ASP A 272 -29.17 28.77 -5.82
CA ASP A 272 -29.86 30.04 -5.66
C ASP A 272 -30.36 30.51 -7.02
N GLN A 273 -31.56 30.04 -7.38
CA GLN A 273 -32.20 30.43 -8.62
C GLN A 273 -32.55 31.92 -8.66
N ALA A 274 -32.76 32.58 -7.51
CA ALA A 274 -33.13 33.99 -7.48
C ALA A 274 -31.95 34.88 -7.92
N ASN A 275 -30.74 34.53 -7.47
CA ASN A 275 -29.51 35.23 -7.85
C ASN A 275 -28.81 34.63 -9.07
N LEU A 276 -29.36 33.57 -9.67
CA LEU A 276 -28.78 32.83 -10.79
C LEU A 276 -27.38 32.29 -10.49
N GLN A 277 -27.21 31.72 -9.29
CA GLN A 277 -25.93 31.21 -8.80
C GLN A 277 -26.09 29.84 -8.17
N SER A 278 -25.00 29.07 -8.18
CA SER A 278 -24.93 27.80 -7.45
C SER A 278 -23.67 27.78 -6.62
N SER A 279 -23.70 27.12 -5.47
CA SER A 279 -22.53 26.95 -4.63
C SER A 279 -22.35 25.50 -4.22
N VAL A 280 -21.10 25.06 -4.19
CA VAL A 280 -20.70 23.77 -3.64
C VAL A 280 -19.67 24.01 -2.54
N ILE A 281 -19.87 23.39 -1.39
CA ILE A 281 -18.90 23.41 -0.29
C ILE A 281 -18.39 22.00 -0.09
N PHE A 282 -17.09 21.81 -0.23
CA PHE A 282 -16.42 20.58 0.17
C PHE A 282 -15.83 20.74 1.58
N THR A 283 -16.22 19.84 2.48
CA THR A 283 -15.67 19.77 3.84
C THR A 283 -14.92 18.45 3.99
N PRO A 284 -13.60 18.48 4.21
CA PRO A 284 -12.82 17.25 4.32
C PRO A 284 -13.19 16.51 5.61
N SER A 285 -13.17 15.17 5.56
CA SER A 285 -13.56 14.31 6.70
C SER A 285 -12.60 14.41 7.89
N ARG A 286 -11.36 14.83 7.61
CA ARG A 286 -10.31 15.20 8.56
C ARG A 286 -9.68 16.50 8.05
N SER A 287 -8.97 17.22 8.90
CA SER A 287 -8.18 18.37 8.48
C SER A 287 -7.28 18.03 7.29
N LEU A 288 -7.08 18.98 6.39
CA LEU A 288 -6.17 18.84 5.26
C LEU A 288 -4.76 18.49 5.77
N PRO A 289 -4.02 17.63 5.05
CA PRO A 289 -2.65 17.31 5.42
C PRO A 289 -1.77 18.56 5.33
N SER A 290 -0.76 18.65 6.20
CA SER A 290 0.22 19.73 6.13
C SER A 290 1.06 19.64 4.86
N ALA A 291 1.54 20.80 4.39
CA ALA A 291 2.51 20.92 3.30
C ALA A 291 3.81 20.12 3.52
N GLY A 292 4.11 19.71 4.76
CA GLY A 292 5.29 18.92 5.11
C GLY A 292 6.48 19.78 5.53
N ALA A 293 7.54 19.13 6.04
CA ALA A 293 8.69 19.82 6.64
C ALA A 293 9.83 20.17 5.64
N GLY A 294 9.76 19.68 4.40
CA GLY A 294 10.80 19.87 3.39
C GLY A 294 10.66 21.19 2.61
N PRO A 295 11.74 21.93 2.33
CA PRO A 295 11.66 23.22 1.64
C PRO A 295 11.52 23.13 0.10
N ILE A 296 11.62 21.93 -0.49
CA ILE A 296 11.75 21.76 -1.95
C ILE A 296 10.52 21.09 -2.58
N ASP A 297 9.84 20.20 -1.83
CA ASP A 297 8.68 19.43 -2.30
C ASP A 297 7.50 19.60 -1.35
N LEU A 298 6.96 20.82 -1.28
CA LEU A 298 5.79 21.10 -0.45
C LEU A 298 4.56 20.44 -1.07
N ARG A 299 3.87 19.62 -0.26
CA ARG A 299 2.62 18.99 -0.67
C ARG A 299 1.60 20.02 -1.10
N LYS A 300 0.82 19.69 -2.12
CA LYS A 300 -0.27 20.53 -2.60
C LYS A 300 -1.59 19.82 -2.46
N ILE A 301 -2.64 20.59 -2.20
CA ILE A 301 -4.01 20.14 -2.37
C ILE A 301 -4.42 20.45 -3.79
N VAL A 302 -5.05 19.48 -4.43
CA VAL A 302 -5.44 19.52 -5.83
C VAL A 302 -6.93 19.26 -5.90
N LEU A 303 -7.69 20.30 -6.27
CA LEU A 303 -9.11 20.21 -6.61
C LEU A 303 -9.23 20.00 -8.12
N ASP A 304 -9.72 18.83 -8.52
CA ASP A 304 -10.00 18.47 -9.91
C ASP A 304 -11.47 18.73 -10.22
N LEU A 305 -11.72 19.68 -11.14
CA LEU A 305 -13.04 20.05 -11.64
C LEU A 305 -13.23 19.50 -13.04
N SER A 306 -14.07 18.47 -13.17
CA SER A 306 -14.33 17.80 -14.44
C SER A 306 -14.88 18.76 -15.50
N PRO A 307 -14.46 18.65 -16.77
CA PRO A 307 -15.05 19.41 -17.87
C PRO A 307 -16.51 19.01 -18.18
N GLN A 308 -17.02 17.95 -17.55
CA GLN A 308 -18.43 17.52 -17.65
C GLN A 308 -19.35 18.30 -16.69
N ILE A 309 -18.80 19.11 -15.79
CA ILE A 309 -19.60 20.05 -15.00
C ILE A 309 -20.20 21.09 -15.95
N ALA A 310 -21.53 21.16 -15.97
CA ALA A 310 -22.27 22.00 -16.90
C ALA A 310 -23.40 22.74 -16.21
N ASP A 311 -23.82 23.85 -16.80
CA ASP A 311 -25.04 24.54 -16.40
C ASP A 311 -26.31 23.76 -16.78
N ILE A 312 -27.47 24.31 -16.41
CA ILE A 312 -28.77 23.74 -16.79
C ILE A 312 -29.02 23.78 -18.30
N GLY A 313 -28.34 24.67 -19.03
CA GLY A 313 -28.33 24.76 -20.49
C GLY A 313 -27.45 23.71 -21.18
N GLY A 314 -26.65 22.97 -20.41
CA GLY A 314 -25.71 21.97 -20.91
C GLY A 314 -24.37 22.55 -21.38
N LEU A 315 -24.06 23.81 -21.09
CA LEU A 315 -22.77 24.40 -21.43
C LEU A 315 -21.73 24.10 -20.33
N PRO A 316 -20.53 23.62 -20.70
CA PRO A 316 -19.52 23.23 -19.72
C PRO A 316 -18.79 24.45 -19.14
N LEU A 317 -18.25 24.29 -17.93
CA LEU A 317 -17.40 25.29 -17.27
C LEU A 317 -16.33 25.86 -18.20
N ILE A 318 -16.17 27.19 -18.19
CA ILE A 318 -15.14 27.89 -18.97
C ILE A 318 -13.73 27.62 -18.42
N ASN A 319 -13.62 27.42 -17.11
CA ASN A 319 -12.38 27.24 -16.36
C ASN A 319 -12.34 25.90 -15.60
N ALA A 320 -12.81 24.83 -16.25
CA ALA A 320 -12.61 23.47 -15.77
C ALA A 320 -11.12 23.11 -15.66
N GLY A 321 -10.81 22.07 -14.89
CA GLY A 321 -9.46 21.57 -14.68
C GLY A 321 -9.02 21.66 -13.22
N VAL A 322 -7.71 21.77 -13.03
CA VAL A 322 -7.09 21.67 -11.71
C VAL A 322 -6.96 23.04 -11.06
N VAL A 323 -7.41 23.13 -9.81
CA VAL A 323 -7.09 24.21 -8.88
C VAL A 323 -6.18 23.65 -7.79
N ALA A 324 -5.03 24.27 -7.54
CA ALA A 324 -4.07 23.77 -6.57
C ALA A 324 -3.56 24.84 -5.60
N PHE A 325 -3.31 24.45 -4.34
CA PHE A 325 -2.80 25.32 -3.28
C PHE A 325 -1.93 24.57 -2.27
N THR A 326 -1.17 25.31 -1.48
CA THR A 326 -0.27 24.78 -0.46
C THR A 326 -0.85 25.03 0.94
N PRO A 327 -1.18 23.96 1.70
CA PRO A 327 -1.58 24.06 3.11
C PRO A 327 -0.53 24.72 3.98
N GLU A 328 -0.90 25.04 5.21
CA GLU A 328 0.07 25.43 6.22
C GLU A 328 1.12 24.35 6.48
N GLN A 329 2.34 24.82 6.71
CA GLN A 329 3.47 24.00 7.09
C GLN A 329 3.47 23.83 8.61
N ILE A 330 3.33 22.59 9.07
CA ILE A 330 3.46 22.24 10.47
C ILE A 330 4.83 21.60 10.62
N ALA A 331 5.73 22.30 11.30
CA ALA A 331 6.95 21.70 11.78
C ALA A 331 6.56 20.72 12.90
N LEU A 332 6.73 19.43 12.63
CA LEU A 332 6.72 18.45 13.69
C LEU A 332 8.11 18.46 14.31
N ASP A 333 8.17 18.69 15.62
CA ASP A 333 9.43 18.57 16.34
C ASP A 333 10.01 17.17 16.10
N PRO A 334 11.35 17.04 16.00
CA PRO A 334 11.99 15.74 15.94
C PRO A 334 11.47 14.87 17.08
N LEU A 335 10.90 13.71 16.75
CA LEU A 335 10.55 12.73 17.75
C LEU A 335 11.86 12.21 18.35
N VAL A 336 12.22 12.69 19.53
CA VAL A 336 13.38 12.18 20.27
C VAL A 336 12.96 10.88 20.93
N PHE A 337 13.33 9.76 20.32
CA PHE A 337 13.27 8.47 20.99
C PHE A 337 14.41 8.42 22.02
N SER A 338 14.05 8.55 23.30
CA SER A 338 15.00 8.46 24.42
C SER A 338 14.82 7.11 25.10
N GLU A 339 15.68 6.16 24.75
CA GLU A 339 15.83 4.93 25.51
C GLU A 339 16.95 5.08 26.52
N ALA A 340 16.64 4.79 27.79
CA ALA A 340 17.57 5.03 28.88
C ALA A 340 18.61 3.92 29.05
N PHE A 341 18.42 2.72 28.47
CA PHE A 341 19.29 1.54 28.64
C PHE A 341 19.72 1.27 30.10
N ASN A 342 18.90 1.68 31.08
CA ASN A 342 19.25 1.63 32.50
C ASN A 342 18.72 0.37 33.20
N GLY A 343 17.92 -0.44 32.49
CA GLY A 343 17.36 -1.69 33.02
C GLY A 343 16.97 -2.66 31.91
N SER A 344 16.84 -3.93 32.28
CA SER A 344 16.49 -5.03 31.38
C SER A 344 14.98 -5.19 31.14
N ALA A 345 14.16 -4.28 31.66
CA ALA A 345 12.69 -4.37 31.57
C ALA A 345 12.15 -4.31 30.14
N ILE A 346 12.90 -3.69 29.22
CA ILE A 346 12.59 -3.59 27.78
C ILE A 346 13.68 -4.25 26.93
N GLU A 347 14.65 -4.92 27.57
CA GLU A 347 15.70 -5.67 26.89
C GLU A 347 15.14 -7.02 26.40
N ASP A 348 15.18 -7.27 25.09
CA ASP A 348 14.96 -8.61 24.55
C ASP A 348 16.25 -9.43 24.65
N VAL A 349 16.50 -9.96 25.84
CA VAL A 349 17.69 -10.76 26.18
C VAL A 349 17.81 -11.99 25.27
N GLN A 350 16.70 -12.53 24.77
CA GLN A 350 16.72 -13.74 23.94
C GLN A 350 17.22 -13.47 22.50
N ARG A 351 17.13 -12.22 22.04
CA ARG A 351 17.50 -11.80 20.67
C ARG A 351 18.64 -10.79 20.63
N THR A 352 19.16 -10.40 21.79
CA THR A 352 20.22 -9.39 21.93
C THR A 352 21.46 -9.99 22.58
N GLY A 353 22.56 -10.08 21.83
CA GLY A 353 23.91 -10.38 22.36
C GLY A 353 24.76 -9.13 22.60
N SER A 354 24.12 -7.96 22.58
CA SER A 354 24.73 -6.66 22.81
C SER A 354 24.82 -6.38 24.32
N PRO A 355 25.94 -5.85 24.83
CA PRO A 355 25.96 -5.30 26.18
C PRO A 355 24.85 -4.26 26.36
N TRP A 356 23.92 -4.54 27.28
CA TRP A 356 22.79 -3.70 27.63
C TRP A 356 22.89 -3.29 29.10
N GLY A 357 22.78 -1.99 29.40
CA GLY A 357 22.82 -1.49 30.76
C GLY A 357 23.64 -0.20 30.91
N ASN A 358 23.58 0.41 32.10
CA ASN A 358 24.36 1.60 32.46
C ASN A 358 24.25 2.78 31.48
N GLY A 359 23.09 2.95 30.83
CA GLY A 359 22.88 4.10 29.95
C GLY A 359 23.34 3.90 28.51
N PHE A 360 23.79 2.70 28.13
CA PHE A 360 24.20 2.42 26.75
C PHE A 360 23.83 1.02 26.27
N ALA A 361 23.68 0.90 24.95
CA ALA A 361 23.73 -0.36 24.23
C ALA A 361 24.95 -0.33 23.30
N ALA A 362 25.83 -1.32 23.40
CA ALA A 362 27.01 -1.44 22.53
C ALA A 362 26.82 -2.57 21.53
N PRO A 363 27.45 -2.52 20.33
CA PRO A 363 27.45 -3.67 19.42
C PRO A 363 27.94 -4.95 20.13
N GLY A 364 27.23 -6.06 19.92
CA GLY A 364 27.63 -7.36 20.44
C GLY A 364 28.98 -7.82 19.87
N ILE A 365 29.73 -8.61 20.64
CA ILE A 365 31.07 -9.10 20.26
C ILE A 365 31.00 -10.21 19.18
N GLY A 366 29.78 -10.67 18.83
CA GLY A 366 29.54 -11.63 17.76
C GLY A 366 28.05 -11.75 17.40
N GLY A 367 27.72 -12.65 16.48
CA GLY A 367 26.33 -13.08 16.23
C GLY A 367 25.63 -12.52 14.98
N GLY A 368 26.32 -11.69 14.17
CA GLY A 368 25.76 -11.16 12.93
C GLY A 368 24.61 -10.17 13.15
N SER A 369 23.91 -9.83 12.06
CA SER A 369 22.81 -8.85 12.06
C SER A 369 21.50 -9.37 12.66
N GLY A 370 21.29 -10.69 12.66
CA GLY A 370 20.02 -11.32 13.02
C GLY A 370 18.89 -11.12 12.00
N ARG A 371 19.22 -10.68 10.78
CA ARG A 371 18.28 -10.35 9.70
C ARG A 371 17.40 -11.51 9.23
N LEU A 372 17.74 -12.76 9.56
CA LEU A 372 16.92 -13.93 9.25
C LEU A 372 15.88 -14.25 10.34
N GLY A 373 15.84 -13.49 11.44
CA GLY A 373 14.91 -13.73 12.54
C GLY A 373 15.21 -14.99 13.34
N ASP A 374 14.19 -15.59 13.94
CA ASP A 374 14.34 -16.79 14.78
C ASP A 374 14.25 -18.08 13.94
N LEU A 375 15.16 -19.03 14.18
CA LEU A 375 15.08 -20.40 13.67
C LEU A 375 14.81 -21.38 14.83
N VAL A 376 13.71 -22.13 14.74
CA VAL A 376 13.37 -23.21 15.68
C VAL A 376 13.21 -24.54 14.94
N VAL A 377 14.08 -25.50 15.23
CA VAL A 377 14.00 -26.88 14.72
C VAL A 377 13.36 -27.76 15.79
N ALA A 378 12.12 -28.15 15.56
CA ALA A 378 11.32 -28.92 16.51
C ALA A 378 11.69 -30.43 16.52
N PRO A 379 11.35 -31.18 17.58
CA PRO A 379 11.60 -32.62 17.67
C PRO A 379 10.94 -33.37 16.50
N GLY A 380 11.68 -34.29 15.88
CA GLY A 380 11.21 -35.10 14.75
C GLY A 380 11.16 -34.34 13.42
N THR A 381 11.58 -33.07 13.38
CA THR A 381 11.66 -32.28 12.14
C THR A 381 13.07 -32.25 11.58
N ILE A 382 13.16 -32.22 10.24
CA ILE A 382 14.41 -31.98 9.52
C ILE A 382 14.25 -30.65 8.79
N VAL A 383 15.08 -29.67 9.16
CA VAL A 383 15.17 -28.37 8.48
C VAL A 383 16.44 -28.39 7.64
N GLU A 384 16.29 -28.19 6.34
CA GLU A 384 17.39 -28.23 5.40
C GLU A 384 17.60 -26.84 4.79
N LEU A 385 18.82 -26.32 4.84
CA LEU A 385 19.19 -24.99 4.34
C LEU A 385 20.24 -25.11 3.23
N ASN A 386 19.98 -24.45 2.11
CA ASN A 386 20.85 -24.44 0.95
C ASN A 386 21.93 -23.34 1.07
N THR A 387 23.20 -23.71 1.01
CA THR A 387 24.32 -22.78 1.11
C THR A 387 24.62 -22.05 -0.21
N ASP A 388 24.14 -22.57 -1.34
CA ASP A 388 24.34 -21.99 -2.67
C ASP A 388 23.29 -20.93 -3.03
N SER A 389 22.04 -21.16 -2.63
CA SER A 389 20.91 -20.24 -2.81
C SER A 389 19.75 -20.71 -1.92
N GLU A 390 19.48 -19.97 -0.85
CA GLU A 390 18.32 -20.15 0.03
C GLU A 390 17.54 -18.84 0.10
N ASP A 391 16.26 -18.87 -0.28
CA ASP A 391 15.41 -17.68 -0.27
C ASP A 391 14.45 -17.68 0.91
N PHE A 392 14.64 -16.71 1.82
CA PHE A 392 13.77 -16.52 2.99
C PHE A 392 12.62 -15.54 2.72
N SER A 393 12.44 -15.05 1.49
CA SER A 393 11.41 -14.06 1.14
C SER A 393 9.98 -14.57 1.31
N ALA A 394 9.77 -15.89 1.13
CA ALA A 394 8.46 -16.53 1.11
C ALA A 394 8.09 -17.32 2.39
N LEU A 395 8.92 -17.26 3.44
CA LEU A 395 8.72 -18.11 4.63
C LEU A 395 7.65 -17.56 5.59
N SER A 396 6.63 -18.39 5.83
CA SER A 396 5.55 -18.19 6.81
C SER A 396 5.32 -19.43 7.69
N SER A 397 6.35 -20.24 7.92
CA SER A 397 6.24 -21.53 8.62
C SER A 397 6.49 -21.40 10.13
N GLU A 398 6.01 -22.35 10.93
CA GLU A 398 6.29 -22.39 12.39
C GLU A 398 7.78 -22.53 12.74
N VAL A 399 8.60 -22.92 11.75
CA VAL A 399 10.06 -23.09 11.85
C VAL A 399 10.82 -21.75 11.77
N PHE A 400 10.26 -20.79 11.01
CA PHE A 400 10.82 -19.46 10.79
C PHE A 400 9.76 -18.40 11.05
N ASN A 401 9.89 -17.62 12.12
CA ASN A 401 8.91 -16.59 12.44
C ASN A 401 9.26 -15.25 11.75
N PRO A 402 8.59 -14.88 10.64
CA PRO A 402 8.90 -13.66 9.90
C PRO A 402 8.53 -12.38 10.65
N THR A 403 7.72 -12.47 11.71
CA THR A 403 7.31 -11.32 12.54
C THR A 403 8.48 -10.72 13.32
N ASN A 404 9.56 -11.49 13.52
CA ASN A 404 10.73 -11.10 14.30
C ASN A 404 11.91 -10.65 13.41
N ILE A 405 11.69 -10.45 12.11
CA ILE A 405 12.69 -9.92 11.18
C ILE A 405 12.68 -8.39 11.25
N ILE A 406 13.77 -7.81 11.74
CA ILE A 406 14.00 -6.36 11.73
C ILE A 406 14.49 -5.97 10.33
N ASP A 407 13.90 -4.94 9.72
CA ASP A 407 14.27 -4.39 8.40
C ASP A 407 14.33 -5.42 7.27
N ARG A 408 13.21 -6.13 7.02
CA ARG A 408 13.08 -7.09 5.90
C ARG A 408 13.41 -6.40 4.55
N PRO A 409 14.56 -6.69 3.92
CA PRO A 409 14.82 -6.19 2.57
C PRO A 409 13.94 -6.92 1.55
N ALA A 410 13.74 -6.32 0.37
CA ALA A 410 12.89 -6.87 -0.69
C ALA A 410 13.34 -8.25 -1.22
N SER A 411 14.60 -8.62 -1.00
CA SER A 411 15.16 -9.96 -1.25
C SER A 411 16.00 -10.39 -0.04
N LEU A 412 15.76 -11.60 0.44
CA LEU A 412 16.45 -12.26 1.56
C LEU A 412 17.09 -13.57 1.10
N GLU A 413 17.72 -13.53 -0.07
CA GLU A 413 18.43 -14.69 -0.61
C GLU A 413 19.84 -14.80 -0.02
N ILE A 414 20.19 -15.98 0.47
CA ILE A 414 21.53 -16.34 0.94
C ILE A 414 22.24 -17.15 -0.15
N THR A 415 23.30 -16.58 -0.71
CA THR A 415 24.06 -17.19 -1.83
C THR A 415 25.51 -17.52 -1.50
N ASN A 416 25.92 -17.31 -0.25
CA ASN A 416 27.31 -17.42 0.19
C ASN A 416 27.49 -18.30 1.44
N GLY A 417 26.46 -19.09 1.75
CA GLY A 417 26.40 -19.96 2.94
C GLY A 417 26.39 -19.22 4.28
N VAL A 418 26.20 -17.90 4.34
CA VAL A 418 26.17 -17.13 5.59
C VAL A 418 24.74 -16.93 6.08
N PHE A 419 24.39 -17.57 7.19
CA PHE A 419 23.09 -17.47 7.84
C PHE A 419 23.22 -16.65 9.14
N GLU A 420 22.42 -15.60 9.29
CA GLU A 420 22.46 -14.68 10.44
C GLU A 420 21.10 -14.63 11.14
N PHE A 421 20.92 -15.43 12.19
CA PHE A 421 19.69 -15.54 12.97
C PHE A 421 19.69 -14.62 14.20
N ALA A 422 18.52 -14.09 14.56
CA ALA A 422 18.31 -13.42 15.83
C ALA A 422 18.37 -14.41 16.99
N ARG A 423 17.82 -15.63 16.78
CA ARG A 423 17.85 -16.75 17.73
C ARG A 423 17.93 -18.08 16.97
N LEU A 424 18.66 -19.04 17.51
CA LEU A 424 18.71 -20.42 17.02
C LEU A 424 18.33 -21.39 18.13
N ARG A 425 17.30 -22.20 17.92
CA ARG A 425 16.95 -23.32 18.80
C ARG A 425 16.83 -24.61 18.00
N VAL A 426 17.64 -25.61 18.34
CA VAL A 426 17.50 -26.97 17.81
C VAL A 426 17.09 -27.87 18.97
N GLU A 427 15.84 -28.30 19.01
CA GLU A 427 15.30 -29.09 20.10
C GLU A 427 15.75 -30.55 20.03
N SER A 428 15.70 -31.26 21.16
CA SER A 428 16.06 -32.69 21.23
C SER A 428 15.26 -33.49 20.20
N GLY A 429 15.96 -34.22 19.32
CA GLY A 429 15.36 -34.99 18.23
C GLY A 429 15.04 -34.18 16.95
N GLY A 430 15.32 -32.89 16.92
CA GLY A 430 15.33 -32.07 15.70
C GLY A 430 16.66 -32.17 14.95
N LEU A 431 16.63 -32.01 13.64
CA LEU A 431 17.81 -32.05 12.75
C LEU A 431 17.88 -30.79 11.89
N LEU A 432 18.94 -29.99 12.04
CA LEU A 432 19.30 -28.91 11.12
C LEU A 432 20.36 -29.40 10.15
N ARG A 433 20.08 -29.40 8.85
CA ARG A 433 21.00 -29.87 7.80
C ARG A 433 21.37 -28.74 6.85
N PHE A 434 22.64 -28.67 6.47
CA PHE A 434 23.10 -27.79 5.40
C PHE A 434 23.43 -28.58 4.14
N LYS A 435 23.07 -28.04 2.97
CA LYS A 435 23.44 -28.62 1.67
C LYS A 435 23.91 -27.53 0.72
N GLY A 436 24.85 -27.86 -0.15
CA GLY A 436 25.36 -26.95 -1.17
C GLY A 436 26.88 -26.91 -1.20
N THR A 437 27.41 -26.18 -2.19
CA THR A 437 28.86 -26.08 -2.45
C THR A 437 29.55 -25.02 -1.60
N ASN A 438 28.82 -24.02 -1.11
CA ASN A 438 29.35 -23.02 -0.17
C ASN A 438 29.43 -23.56 1.28
N PRO A 439 30.43 -23.17 2.08
CA PRO A 439 30.51 -23.55 3.48
C PRO A 439 29.41 -22.84 4.30
N ALA A 440 28.67 -23.62 5.09
CA ALA A 440 27.68 -23.08 6.01
C ALA A 440 28.37 -22.32 7.17
N ARG A 441 27.98 -21.07 7.37
CA ARG A 441 28.41 -20.22 8.49
C ARG A 441 27.16 -19.69 9.18
N VAL A 442 26.95 -20.09 10.43
CA VAL A 442 25.79 -19.70 11.22
C VAL A 442 26.22 -18.70 12.28
N PHE A 443 25.65 -17.50 12.21
CA PHE A 443 25.79 -16.44 13.19
C PHE A 443 24.47 -16.27 13.93
N VAL A 444 24.53 -16.18 15.26
CA VAL A 444 23.35 -16.02 16.11
C VAL A 444 23.57 -14.83 17.04
N ARG A 445 22.72 -13.81 16.92
CA ARG A 445 22.84 -12.57 17.68
C ARG A 445 22.46 -12.76 19.15
N GLY A 446 21.36 -13.48 19.41
CA GLY A 446 20.86 -13.78 20.74
C GLY A 446 21.20 -15.20 21.17
N GLU A 447 20.21 -15.92 21.66
CA GLU A 447 20.40 -17.28 22.18
C GLU A 447 20.63 -18.30 21.05
N ALA A 448 21.67 -19.13 21.20
CA ALA A 448 21.88 -20.36 20.44
C ALA A 448 21.76 -21.58 21.36
N ALA A 449 20.63 -22.27 21.32
CA ALA A 449 20.34 -23.44 22.14
C ALA A 449 20.26 -24.71 21.28
N ILE A 450 21.26 -25.59 21.39
CA ILE A 450 21.37 -26.80 20.57
C ILE A 450 21.23 -28.03 21.48
N GLN A 451 20.09 -28.69 21.38
CA GLN A 451 19.74 -29.93 22.06
C GLN A 451 19.49 -31.10 21.08
N GLY A 452 19.28 -30.80 19.79
CA GLY A 452 19.19 -31.76 18.69
C GLY A 452 20.50 -31.87 17.90
N LEU A 453 20.41 -32.28 16.63
CA LEU A 453 21.56 -32.50 15.75
C LEU A 453 21.70 -31.37 14.72
N ILE A 454 22.95 -30.95 14.49
CA ILE A 454 23.31 -30.12 13.33
C ILE A 454 24.19 -30.97 12.41
N ASP A 455 23.71 -31.19 11.18
CA ASP A 455 24.37 -31.94 10.12
C ASP A 455 25.00 -30.98 9.10
N VAL A 456 26.32 -31.02 9.08
CA VAL A 456 27.24 -30.20 8.29
C VAL A 456 28.07 -31.07 7.35
N SER A 457 27.68 -32.34 7.17
CA SER A 457 28.41 -33.27 6.33
C SER A 457 28.38 -32.84 4.86
N GLY A 458 29.57 -32.63 4.29
CA GLY A 458 29.75 -32.51 2.84
C GLY A 458 29.55 -33.86 2.14
N THR A 459 29.57 -33.87 0.80
CA THR A 459 29.53 -35.12 0.03
C THR A 459 30.64 -36.08 0.50
N GLY A 460 30.28 -37.30 0.90
CA GLY A 460 31.23 -38.32 1.33
C GLY A 460 32.33 -38.56 0.30
N GLY A 461 33.53 -38.95 0.76
CA GLY A 461 34.65 -39.26 -0.09
C GLY A 461 34.29 -40.32 -1.15
N LEU A 462 34.92 -40.23 -2.32
CA LEU A 462 34.72 -41.20 -3.40
C LEU A 462 35.02 -42.62 -2.91
N LEU A 463 34.12 -43.57 -3.20
CA LEU A 463 34.38 -45.00 -2.99
C LEU A 463 35.62 -45.39 -3.81
N GLN A 464 36.65 -45.90 -3.15
CA GLN A 464 37.87 -46.34 -3.82
C GLN A 464 37.66 -47.75 -4.39
N ASP A 465 37.92 -47.91 -5.69
CA ASP A 465 37.99 -49.22 -6.34
C ASP A 465 39.18 -50.01 -5.77
N SER A 466 38.93 -51.21 -5.25
CA SER A 466 39.94 -52.09 -4.66
C SER A 466 40.98 -52.60 -5.67
N SER A 467 40.76 -52.37 -6.97
CA SER A 467 41.72 -52.64 -8.05
C SER A 467 42.69 -51.49 -8.32
N ALA A 468 42.49 -50.32 -7.72
CA ALA A 468 43.38 -49.17 -7.88
C ALA A 468 44.72 -49.38 -7.15
N LEU A 469 45.83 -49.15 -7.84
CA LEU A 469 47.20 -49.37 -7.34
C LEU A 469 47.65 -48.30 -6.32
N ALA A 470 47.19 -47.06 -6.51
CA ALA A 470 47.46 -45.95 -5.60
C ALA A 470 46.27 -45.71 -4.67
N GLY A 471 46.55 -45.17 -3.49
CA GLY A 471 45.53 -44.59 -2.62
C GLY A 471 44.72 -43.54 -3.38
N GLY A 472 43.41 -43.45 -3.08
CA GLY A 472 42.59 -42.38 -3.64
C GLY A 472 43.18 -41.03 -3.26
N PHE A 473 43.19 -40.08 -4.21
CA PHE A 473 43.55 -38.69 -3.88
C PHE A 473 42.65 -38.19 -2.75
N GLY A 474 43.24 -37.43 -1.83
CA GLY A 474 42.48 -36.77 -0.79
C GLY A 474 41.37 -35.91 -1.38
N GLY A 475 40.28 -35.76 -0.62
CA GLY A 475 39.17 -34.91 -1.04
C GLY A 475 39.68 -33.51 -1.41
N ALA A 476 39.21 -32.98 -2.55
CA ALA A 476 39.51 -31.60 -2.94
C ALA A 476 39.15 -30.67 -1.77
N SER A 477 39.99 -29.67 -1.51
CA SER A 477 39.73 -28.67 -0.48
C SER A 477 38.37 -28.01 -0.73
N GLY A 478 37.50 -28.01 0.29
CA GLY A 478 36.36 -27.10 0.30
C GLY A 478 36.81 -25.64 0.39
N PRO A 479 35.93 -24.66 0.17
CA PRO A 479 36.27 -23.24 0.30
C PRO A 479 36.82 -22.94 1.71
N ASN A 480 38.06 -22.42 1.78
CA ASN A 480 38.84 -22.19 3.02
C ASN A 480 39.18 -23.44 3.84
N GLY A 481 38.98 -24.64 3.31
CA GLY A 481 39.38 -25.89 3.93
C GLY A 481 40.75 -26.35 3.43
N GLY A 482 41.42 -27.16 4.24
CA GLY A 482 42.58 -27.91 3.82
C GLY A 482 42.23 -28.98 2.77
N VAL A 483 43.19 -29.36 1.91
CA VAL A 483 43.03 -30.58 1.10
C VAL A 483 43.02 -31.77 2.06
N GLY A 484 42.09 -32.73 1.87
CA GLY A 484 42.06 -33.95 2.66
C GLY A 484 43.33 -34.80 2.49
N GLY A 485 43.63 -35.67 3.45
CA GLY A 485 44.73 -36.61 3.31
C GLY A 485 44.44 -37.64 2.21
N ASP A 486 45.47 -38.07 1.47
CA ASP A 486 45.33 -39.16 0.50
C ASP A 486 45.04 -40.48 1.23
N GLY A 487 44.39 -41.44 0.56
CA GLY A 487 44.28 -42.81 1.04
C GLY A 487 45.65 -43.53 1.04
N GLY A 488 45.77 -44.61 1.83
CA GLY A 488 46.93 -45.50 1.73
C GLY A 488 46.98 -46.21 0.38
N SER A 489 48.16 -46.32 -0.22
CA SER A 489 48.39 -47.15 -1.41
C SER A 489 48.47 -48.63 -1.04
N ARG A 490 48.20 -49.50 -2.01
CA ARG A 490 48.38 -50.93 -1.83
C ARG A 490 49.89 -51.26 -1.85
N PRO A 491 50.42 -52.01 -0.86
CA PRO A 491 51.83 -52.43 -0.90
C PRO A 491 52.11 -53.36 -2.08
N ASP A 492 53.33 -53.31 -2.61
CA ASP A 492 53.75 -54.15 -3.74
C ASP A 492 53.76 -55.63 -3.31
N GLY A 493 52.89 -56.41 -3.92
CA GLY A 493 52.75 -57.84 -3.69
C GLY A 493 53.90 -58.68 -4.26
N ALA A 494 54.99 -58.09 -4.75
CA ALA A 494 56.15 -58.81 -5.28
C ALA A 494 56.77 -59.83 -4.29
N ALA A 495 56.55 -59.67 -2.97
CA ALA A 495 56.91 -60.68 -1.98
C ALA A 495 56.10 -62.00 -2.10
N PHE A 496 54.98 -61.99 -2.85
CA PHE A 496 54.12 -63.14 -3.11
C PHE A 496 54.26 -63.71 -4.53
N THR A 497 55.26 -63.30 -5.33
CA THR A 497 55.48 -63.86 -6.68
C THR A 497 56.23 -65.19 -6.64
N GLY A 498 55.72 -66.14 -5.85
CA GLY A 498 56.20 -67.51 -5.74
C GLY A 498 55.16 -68.53 -6.23
N LEU A 499 55.62 -69.77 -6.43
CA LEU A 499 54.75 -70.91 -6.71
C LEU A 499 54.43 -71.63 -5.39
N PHE A 500 53.15 -71.83 -5.08
CA PHE A 500 52.72 -72.76 -4.03
C PHE A 500 52.18 -74.02 -4.70
N ASN A 501 52.80 -75.17 -4.44
CA ASN A 501 52.46 -76.45 -5.10
C ASN A 501 52.36 -76.35 -6.65
N GLY A 502 53.21 -75.52 -7.27
CA GLY A 502 53.25 -75.33 -8.72
C GLY A 502 52.17 -74.40 -9.29
N LEU A 503 51.37 -73.75 -8.45
CA LEU A 503 50.41 -72.71 -8.87
C LEU A 503 50.89 -71.31 -8.43
N PRO A 504 50.74 -70.27 -9.28
CA PRO A 504 51.10 -68.91 -8.92
C PRO A 504 50.29 -68.44 -7.72
N ILE A 505 50.95 -67.94 -6.68
CA ILE A 505 50.29 -67.19 -5.61
C ILE A 505 49.87 -65.85 -6.24
N GLY A 506 48.56 -65.65 -6.40
CA GLY A 506 47.97 -64.52 -7.11
C GLY A 506 48.12 -63.19 -6.36
N GLY A 507 49.24 -62.50 -6.56
CA GLY A 507 49.36 -61.07 -6.29
C GLY A 507 49.53 -60.33 -7.61
N VAL A 508 48.78 -59.24 -7.84
CA VAL A 508 49.12 -58.28 -8.89
C VAL A 508 50.29 -57.45 -8.36
N PRO A 509 51.49 -57.51 -8.98
CA PRO A 509 52.60 -56.65 -8.56
C PRO A 509 52.19 -55.18 -8.69
N ASN A 510 52.57 -54.35 -7.72
CA ASN A 510 52.46 -52.90 -7.80
C ASN A 510 53.86 -52.30 -7.96
N PRO A 511 54.52 -52.55 -9.11
CA PRO A 511 55.91 -52.18 -9.30
C PRO A 511 56.04 -50.66 -9.15
N LEU A 512 57.00 -50.23 -8.32
CA LEU A 512 57.39 -48.84 -8.04
C LEU A 512 56.67 -48.12 -6.88
N VAL A 513 55.67 -48.71 -6.21
CA VAL A 513 54.90 -48.01 -5.15
C VAL A 513 54.87 -48.76 -3.79
N GLY A 514 55.44 -49.96 -3.69
CA GLY A 514 55.52 -50.70 -2.42
C GLY A 514 56.86 -50.60 -1.69
N PRO A 515 56.91 -50.98 -0.40
CA PRO A 515 58.17 -51.12 0.30
C PRO A 515 58.97 -52.27 -0.35
N SER A 516 60.23 -52.01 -0.72
CA SER A 516 61.13 -53.09 -1.16
C SER A 516 61.43 -54.09 -0.02
N ASN A 517 61.10 -53.74 1.23
CA ASN A 517 61.22 -54.58 2.41
C ASN A 517 60.03 -54.35 3.36
N VAL A 518 59.07 -55.28 3.38
CA VAL A 518 57.87 -55.25 4.25
C VAL A 518 58.16 -55.34 5.77
N LEU A 519 59.42 -55.54 6.15
CA LEU A 519 59.86 -55.59 7.56
C LEU A 519 60.47 -54.28 8.06
N ASP A 520 60.68 -53.30 7.18
CA ASP A 520 61.26 -52.01 7.55
C ASP A 520 60.18 -50.92 7.57
N PRO A 521 59.74 -50.43 8.76
CA PRO A 521 58.77 -49.36 8.88
C PRO A 521 59.12 -48.09 8.10
N ALA A 522 60.42 -47.82 7.87
CA ALA A 522 60.86 -46.65 7.11
C ALA A 522 60.46 -46.71 5.62
N THR A 523 60.22 -47.91 5.08
CA THR A 523 59.82 -48.09 3.68
C THR A 523 58.31 -47.90 3.46
N TYR A 524 57.49 -47.91 4.53
CA TYR A 524 56.05 -47.66 4.46
C TYR A 524 55.67 -46.18 4.34
N LEU A 525 56.62 -45.26 4.49
CA LEU A 525 56.44 -43.81 4.26
C LEU A 525 55.97 -43.47 2.84
N HIS A 526 56.23 -44.33 1.87
CA HIS A 526 55.84 -44.15 0.46
C HIS A 526 54.49 -44.81 0.12
N VAL A 527 53.94 -45.60 1.05
CA VAL A 527 52.68 -46.35 0.89
C VAL A 527 51.55 -45.71 1.70
N ASN A 528 51.87 -45.05 2.82
CA ASN A 528 50.89 -44.24 3.52
C ASN A 528 50.49 -43.02 2.68
N GLY A 529 49.21 -42.66 2.74
CA GLY A 529 48.72 -41.46 2.10
C GLY A 529 49.39 -40.22 2.66
N LYS A 530 49.49 -39.15 1.87
CA LYS A 530 49.98 -37.86 2.36
C LYS A 530 48.98 -37.28 3.35
N ALA A 531 49.48 -36.64 4.40
CA ALA A 531 48.63 -35.85 5.28
C ALA A 531 48.01 -34.68 4.52
N GLY A 532 46.77 -34.35 4.87
CA GLY A 532 46.08 -33.17 4.39
C GLY A 532 46.76 -31.89 4.86
N ILE A 533 46.67 -30.84 4.05
CA ILE A 533 47.26 -29.54 4.36
C ILE A 533 46.25 -28.76 5.19
N GLY A 534 46.52 -28.46 6.46
CA GLY A 534 45.64 -27.64 7.30
C GLY A 534 45.53 -26.19 6.83
N VAL A 535 44.58 -25.44 7.38
CA VAL A 535 44.38 -24.02 7.06
C VAL A 535 45.34 -23.18 7.90
N PRO A 536 46.09 -22.22 7.32
CA PRO A 536 46.93 -21.32 8.09
C PRO A 536 46.06 -20.40 8.95
N PHE A 537 46.15 -20.58 10.28
CA PHE A 537 45.49 -19.67 11.21
C PHE A 537 46.38 -18.44 11.46
N PRO A 538 45.86 -17.20 11.32
CA PRO A 538 46.65 -16.02 11.63
C PRO A 538 46.90 -15.97 13.15
N SER A 539 48.11 -16.33 13.56
CA SER A 539 48.61 -16.08 14.91
C SER A 539 49.17 -14.66 14.95
N THR A 540 48.65 -13.82 15.83
CA THR A 540 49.24 -12.50 16.11
C THR A 540 50.52 -12.59 16.95
N VAL A 541 50.92 -13.81 17.35
CA VAL A 541 52.00 -14.07 18.32
C VAL A 541 53.12 -14.94 17.72
N ASP A 542 52.87 -15.68 16.64
CA ASP A 542 53.85 -16.56 15.98
C ASP A 542 53.95 -16.18 14.47
N PRO A 543 55.13 -15.78 13.97
CA PRO A 543 55.33 -15.44 12.56
C PRO A 543 55.26 -16.66 11.62
N SER A 544 55.21 -17.88 12.16
CA SER A 544 54.91 -19.09 11.39
C SER A 544 53.43 -19.48 11.54
N PRO A 545 52.66 -19.57 10.44
CA PRO A 545 51.25 -19.90 10.53
C PRO A 545 51.07 -21.31 11.09
N THR A 546 50.41 -21.44 12.24
CA THR A 546 50.00 -22.75 12.75
C THR A 546 48.89 -23.28 11.84
N LEU A 547 49.15 -24.40 11.16
CA LEU A 547 48.16 -25.04 10.31
C LEU A 547 47.15 -25.79 11.19
N LEU A 548 45.90 -25.39 11.17
CA LEU A 548 44.82 -26.05 11.91
C LEU A 548 44.01 -26.95 10.98
N GLY A 549 43.63 -28.13 11.47
CA GLY A 549 42.65 -28.97 10.77
C GLY A 549 43.15 -29.78 9.57
N GLY A 550 44.45 -30.08 9.48
CA GLY A 550 44.98 -31.02 8.48
C GLY A 550 44.63 -32.47 8.84
N GLY A 551 43.97 -33.20 7.95
CA GLY A 551 43.65 -34.62 8.15
C GLY A 551 44.90 -35.52 8.08
N SER A 552 44.93 -36.62 8.82
CA SER A 552 46.00 -37.62 8.68
C SER A 552 45.89 -38.35 7.34
N GLY A 553 47.01 -38.69 6.71
CA GLY A 553 47.00 -39.57 5.54
C GLY A 553 46.53 -40.98 5.91
N GLY A 554 45.92 -41.67 4.96
CA GLY A 554 45.46 -43.04 5.15
C GLY A 554 46.63 -44.01 5.37
N LEU A 555 46.41 -45.06 6.16
CA LEU A 555 47.42 -46.08 6.41
C LEU A 555 47.35 -47.19 5.37
N GLY A 556 48.49 -47.55 4.78
CA GLY A 556 48.58 -48.77 3.97
C GLY A 556 48.60 -50.00 4.88
N TRP A 557 47.69 -50.96 4.71
CA TRP A 557 47.66 -52.15 5.57
C TRP A 557 48.48 -53.32 4.97
N PRO A 558 49.14 -54.16 5.80
CA PRO A 558 49.33 -54.05 7.25
C PRO A 558 50.58 -53.23 7.64
N GLN A 559 50.53 -52.57 8.80
CA GLN A 559 51.64 -51.80 9.39
C GLN A 559 52.18 -52.49 10.65
N PRO A 560 53.51 -52.58 10.84
CA PRO A 560 54.10 -52.86 12.15
C PRO A 560 53.80 -51.71 13.11
N THR A 561 53.46 -52.00 14.37
CA THR A 561 53.27 -50.96 15.41
C THR A 561 54.33 -51.08 16.50
N ALA A 562 54.56 -50.02 17.28
CA ALA A 562 55.51 -50.07 18.40
C ALA A 562 55.12 -51.11 19.48
N LEU A 563 53.82 -51.39 19.64
CA LEU A 563 53.28 -52.39 20.57
C LEU A 563 53.28 -53.82 20.00
N ASN A 564 53.16 -53.95 18.67
CA ASN A 564 53.26 -55.22 17.96
C ASN A 564 54.20 -55.04 16.75
N PRO A 565 55.53 -55.05 16.97
CA PRO A 565 56.50 -54.91 15.89
C PRO A 565 56.45 -56.10 14.93
N ASN A 566 55.82 -57.20 15.36
CA ASN A 566 55.61 -58.43 14.59
C ASN A 566 54.28 -58.43 13.82
N LEU A 567 53.49 -57.34 13.83
CA LEU A 567 52.27 -57.22 13.03
C LEU A 567 52.69 -57.06 11.55
N HIS A 568 52.91 -58.20 10.89
CA HIS A 568 53.33 -58.28 9.49
C HIS A 568 52.19 -58.82 8.63
N MET A 569 52.33 -58.67 7.30
CA MET A 569 51.58 -59.54 6.39
C MET A 569 51.81 -61.01 6.79
N PRO A 570 50.81 -61.90 6.62
CA PRO A 570 51.01 -63.33 6.84
C PRO A 570 52.29 -63.80 6.17
N GLN A 571 53.26 -64.28 6.96
CA GLN A 571 54.58 -64.66 6.45
C GLN A 571 54.59 -66.12 6.01
N ASN A 572 53.70 -66.93 6.57
CA ASN A 572 53.48 -68.30 6.14
C ASN A 572 52.01 -68.73 6.37
N GLU A 573 51.69 -69.94 5.90
CA GLU A 573 50.35 -70.52 5.92
C GLU A 573 49.72 -70.69 7.32
N LEU A 574 50.52 -70.72 8.40
CA LEU A 574 50.02 -70.79 9.77
C LEU A 574 49.43 -69.46 10.25
N ASP A 575 49.88 -68.33 9.68
CA ASP A 575 49.38 -66.99 10.02
C ASP A 575 47.98 -66.72 9.44
N VAL A 576 47.57 -67.51 8.44
CA VAL A 576 46.21 -67.56 7.87
C VAL A 576 45.51 -68.89 8.16
N GLY A 577 46.09 -69.71 9.06
CA GLY A 577 45.57 -71.01 9.45
C GLY A 577 44.21 -70.89 10.12
N GLY A 578 43.17 -71.31 9.39
CA GLY A 578 41.76 -71.16 9.81
C GLY A 578 40.87 -70.49 8.76
N LEU A 579 41.47 -69.81 7.77
CA LEU A 579 40.77 -69.26 6.62
C LEU A 579 40.66 -70.34 5.53
N GLN A 580 39.45 -70.62 5.03
CA GLN A 580 39.28 -71.53 3.90
C GLN A 580 39.66 -70.81 2.59
N PRO A 581 40.54 -71.39 1.75
CA PRO A 581 40.77 -70.84 0.42
C PRO A 581 39.49 -70.94 -0.40
N ASP A 582 39.04 -69.82 -0.98
CA ASP A 582 37.97 -69.83 -1.96
C ASP A 582 38.46 -70.60 -3.20
N ARG A 583 37.88 -71.78 -3.43
CA ARG A 583 38.27 -72.67 -4.53
C ARG A 583 37.56 -72.33 -5.84
N LEU A 584 36.61 -71.40 -5.84
CA LEU A 584 35.72 -71.14 -6.98
C LEU A 584 35.89 -69.74 -7.58
N GLN A 585 36.59 -68.82 -6.93
CA GLN A 585 36.99 -67.54 -7.51
C GLN A 585 38.50 -67.35 -7.36
N PHE A 586 39.14 -66.86 -8.43
CA PHE A 586 40.57 -66.58 -8.54
C PHE A 586 41.14 -66.05 -7.22
N CYS A 587 42.28 -66.61 -6.77
CA CYS A 587 43.01 -66.19 -5.57
C CYS A 587 43.29 -64.69 -5.56
N GLN A 588 42.31 -63.89 -5.14
CA GLN A 588 42.39 -62.46 -4.94
C GLN A 588 42.07 -62.21 -3.48
N TYR A 589 43.10 -61.93 -2.69
CA TYR A 589 42.90 -61.39 -1.35
C TYR A 589 42.80 -59.87 -1.49
N ILE A 590 41.64 -59.31 -1.15
CA ILE A 590 41.39 -57.87 -1.15
C ILE A 590 41.98 -57.33 0.15
N VAL A 591 43.05 -56.53 0.04
CA VAL A 591 43.65 -55.86 1.19
C VAL A 591 43.03 -54.46 1.31
N PRO A 592 42.23 -54.16 2.34
CA PRO A 592 41.74 -52.80 2.55
C PRO A 592 42.88 -51.90 3.01
N ALA A 593 43.09 -50.76 2.33
CA ALA A 593 43.86 -49.65 2.89
C ALA A 593 42.91 -48.72 3.66
N ALA A 594 43.39 -48.05 4.71
CA ALA A 594 42.58 -47.08 5.43
C ALA A 594 42.48 -45.77 4.61
N SER A 595 41.31 -45.14 4.62
CA SER A 595 41.09 -43.83 4.01
C SER A 595 41.89 -42.74 4.73
N GLY A 596 42.29 -41.70 4.00
CA GLY A 596 42.81 -40.46 4.60
C GLY A 596 41.69 -39.65 5.25
N GLY A 597 42.03 -38.91 6.31
CA GLY A 597 41.11 -38.00 7.00
C GLY A 597 40.86 -36.72 6.21
N GLY A 598 39.63 -36.18 6.30
CA GLY A 598 39.28 -34.89 5.69
C GLY A 598 39.93 -33.70 6.39
N GLY A 599 40.16 -32.60 5.65
CA GLY A 599 40.52 -31.30 6.24
C GLY A 599 39.28 -30.59 6.82
N SER A 600 39.39 -29.94 7.98
CA SER A 600 38.26 -29.29 8.68
C SER A 600 37.82 -27.99 7.99
N HIS A 601 36.54 -27.54 8.03
CA HIS A 601 35.70 -27.29 9.22
C HIS A 601 34.34 -27.99 9.20
N ALA A 602 34.20 -29.01 10.07
CA ALA A 602 33.06 -29.38 10.94
C ALA A 602 33.00 -30.93 11.11
N ILE A 603 33.03 -31.39 12.36
CA ILE A 603 33.35 -32.76 12.85
C ILE A 603 32.11 -33.70 12.80
N PRO A 604 32.14 -35.07 12.79
CA PRO A 604 33.14 -36.10 12.42
C PRO A 604 32.75 -36.85 11.12
N GLY A 605 33.74 -37.33 10.36
CA GLY A 605 33.50 -38.33 9.32
C GLY A 605 33.13 -39.68 9.95
N ALA A 606 32.16 -40.39 9.38
CA ALA A 606 31.80 -41.74 9.83
C ALA A 606 32.98 -42.71 9.67
N VAL A 607 32.98 -43.78 10.48
CA VAL A 607 33.82 -44.96 10.23
C VAL A 607 33.50 -45.44 8.81
N GLY A 608 34.49 -45.42 7.92
CA GLY A 608 34.37 -46.08 6.64
C GLY A 608 34.32 -47.58 6.89
N GLU A 609 33.13 -48.16 6.97
CA GLU A 609 32.99 -49.60 6.91
C GLU A 609 33.38 -50.06 5.49
N ALA A 610 34.45 -50.83 5.39
CA ALA A 610 34.71 -51.59 4.18
C ALA A 610 33.62 -52.67 4.06
N ILE A 611 32.55 -52.40 3.31
CA ILE A 611 31.58 -53.43 2.96
C ILE A 611 32.25 -54.33 1.93
N ILE A 612 32.79 -55.46 2.39
CA ILE A 612 33.20 -56.54 1.50
C ILE A 612 31.92 -57.16 0.95
N ALA A 613 31.68 -56.98 -0.35
CA ALA A 613 30.55 -57.60 -1.03
C ALA A 613 30.76 -59.12 -1.10
N GLY A 614 30.25 -59.86 -0.10
CA GLY A 614 30.17 -61.32 -0.12
C GLY A 614 30.13 -62.02 1.25
N ASN A 615 28.94 -62.49 1.63
CA ASN A 615 28.62 -63.50 2.66
C ASN A 615 28.78 -63.11 4.17
N PRO A 616 27.67 -62.99 4.95
CA PRO A 616 27.67 -62.51 6.33
C PRO A 616 28.19 -63.47 7.41
N ASN A 617 28.79 -64.63 7.06
CA ASN A 617 29.10 -65.70 8.04
C ASN A 617 30.60 -65.97 8.29
N THR A 618 31.53 -65.14 7.80
CA THR A 618 32.96 -65.28 8.12
C THR A 618 33.47 -64.06 8.89
N PRO A 619 33.94 -64.22 10.14
CA PRO A 619 34.52 -63.11 10.90
C PRO A 619 35.89 -62.78 10.29
N THR A 620 35.96 -61.68 9.56
CA THR A 620 37.23 -61.03 9.24
C THR A 620 37.44 -59.94 10.28
N THR A 621 38.60 -59.95 10.94
CA THR A 621 39.01 -58.83 11.80
C THR A 621 39.23 -57.61 10.90
N PRO A 622 38.51 -56.49 11.10
CA PRO A 622 38.76 -55.26 10.37
C PRO A 622 40.20 -54.79 10.60
N ALA A 623 40.77 -54.03 9.65
CA ALA A 623 42.04 -53.36 9.88
C ALA A 623 41.97 -52.50 11.16
N PRO A 624 43.05 -52.36 11.95
CA PRO A 624 43.09 -51.39 13.03
C PRO A 624 42.82 -50.01 12.45
N GLU A 625 41.84 -49.30 13.00
CA GLU A 625 41.55 -47.92 12.63
C GLU A 625 42.85 -47.10 12.76
N ALA A 626 43.18 -46.34 11.71
CA ALA A 626 44.19 -45.30 11.87
C ALA A 626 43.72 -44.41 13.03
N PRO A 627 44.59 -44.00 13.98
CA PRO A 627 44.24 -42.99 14.95
C PRO A 627 44.09 -41.65 14.19
N GLY A 628 42.95 -41.48 13.53
CA GLY A 628 42.53 -40.24 12.92
C GLY A 628 42.15 -39.31 14.05
N GLY A 629 42.89 -38.20 14.16
CA GLY A 629 42.54 -37.11 15.05
C GLY A 629 41.13 -36.60 14.73
N GLY A 630 40.34 -36.42 15.79
CA GLY A 630 38.91 -36.16 15.74
C GLY A 630 38.49 -34.80 15.22
#